data_AF-A0A484CY55-F1
#
_entry.id   AF-A0A484CY55-F1
#
_cell.length_a   1.000
_cell.length_b   1.000
_cell.length_c   1.000
_cell.angle_alpha   90.00
_cell.angle_beta   90.00
_cell.angle_gamma   90.00
#
_symmetry.space_group_name_H-M   'P 1'
#
loop_
_entity.id
_entity.type
_entity.pdbx_description
1 polymer ?
#
loop_
_entity_poly.entity_id
_entity_poly.type
_entity_poly.pdbx_seq_one_letter_code
_entity_poly.pdbx_strand_id
1 'polypeptide(L)'
;MAVAWILSICLILIAATTPAVLQGPVPATTAAPTLELARVYFKSVQSTFTNDLLNPSSPAFINRAAMIKTELDPIFQRAFPCSFKSSRVRAFSSGSVINYVDLSFVSTLIPDHVQIGYALKSSASNVTGFDIQVSSINVNGIYSSGICHNISLITASCLVLLSWLLSSQQ
;
A
#
# COMPACT_ATOMS: atom_id res chain seq x y z
N MET A 1 -45.60 -29.41 34.61
CA MET A 1 -46.56 -28.33 34.37
C MET A 1 -46.36 -27.28 35.43
N ALA A 2 -45.98 -26.08 35.01
CA ALA A 2 -45.72 -24.92 35.84
C ALA A 2 -47.02 -24.18 36.16
N VAL A 3 -47.08 -23.50 37.31
CA VAL A 3 -47.96 -22.34 37.56
C VAL A 3 -47.42 -21.65 38.81
N ALA A 4 -46.56 -20.63 38.71
CA ALA A 4 -46.74 -19.25 38.23
C ALA A 4 -47.57 -18.39 39.21
N TRP A 5 -46.87 -17.46 39.86
CA TRP A 5 -47.30 -16.63 40.97
C TRP A 5 -48.05 -15.37 40.53
N ILE A 6 -48.95 -14.93 41.41
CA ILE A 6 -49.96 -13.88 41.21
C ILE A 6 -49.42 -12.47 41.49
N LEU A 7 -49.72 -11.58 40.53
CA LEU A 7 -49.98 -10.12 40.54
C LEU A 7 -49.52 -9.22 41.72
N SER A 8 -48.89 -8.09 41.37
CA SER A 8 -49.14 -6.82 42.06
C SER A 8 -49.08 -5.63 41.10
N ILE A 9 -50.12 -4.80 41.20
CA ILE A 9 -50.48 -3.63 40.38
C ILE A 9 -49.79 -2.37 40.91
N CYS A 10 -49.37 -1.45 40.04
CA CYS A 10 -49.30 -0.01 40.37
C CYS A 10 -49.26 0.81 39.06
N LEU A 11 -50.42 1.30 38.62
CA LEU A 11 -50.88 2.70 38.70
C LEU A 11 -50.42 3.56 37.52
N ILE A 12 -51.41 3.98 36.74
CA ILE A 12 -51.32 4.76 35.50
C ILE A 12 -51.06 6.23 35.83
N LEU A 13 -50.14 6.88 35.10
CA LEU A 13 -50.15 8.34 34.93
C LEU A 13 -50.07 8.65 33.43
N ILE A 14 -51.09 9.32 32.89
CA ILE A 14 -51.15 9.75 31.49
C ILE A 14 -50.64 11.19 31.44
N ALA A 15 -49.58 11.45 30.66
CA ALA A 15 -49.13 12.80 30.33
C ALA A 15 -49.18 12.96 28.79
N ALA A 16 -49.87 14.00 28.33
CA ALA A 16 -50.02 14.33 26.92
C ALA A 16 -48.76 15.00 26.36
N THR A 17 -48.20 14.45 25.28
CA THR A 17 -46.98 14.95 24.62
C THR A 17 -47.32 15.63 23.30
N THR A 18 -46.97 16.91 23.19
CA THR A 18 -46.95 17.68 21.94
C THR A 18 -45.94 17.05 20.97
N PRO A 19 -46.24 16.84 19.67
CA PRO A 19 -45.28 16.26 18.75
C PRO A 19 -44.15 17.25 18.44
N ALA A 20 -42.94 16.92 18.88
CA ALA A 20 -41.71 17.56 18.41
C ALA A 20 -41.33 16.98 17.04
N VAL A 21 -41.11 17.85 16.05
CA VAL A 21 -40.55 17.45 14.75
C VAL A 21 -39.09 17.05 14.98
N LEU A 22 -38.80 15.76 14.88
CA LEU A 22 -37.44 15.21 14.88
C LEU A 22 -36.73 15.62 13.58
N GLN A 23 -35.77 16.55 13.66
CA GLN A 23 -34.79 16.71 12.58
C GLN A 23 -33.83 15.51 12.64
N GLY A 24 -33.89 14.67 11.62
CA GLY A 24 -32.95 13.56 11.45
C GLY A 24 -31.51 14.06 11.23
N PRO A 25 -30.49 13.19 11.41
CA PRO A 25 -29.10 13.58 11.23
C PRO A 25 -28.88 14.07 9.79
N VAL A 26 -28.33 15.28 9.63
CA VAL A 26 -27.87 15.77 8.34
C VAL A 26 -26.70 14.89 7.89
N PRO A 27 -26.69 14.33 6.67
CA PRO A 27 -25.52 13.60 6.18
C PRO A 27 -24.34 14.57 6.10
N ALA A 28 -23.29 14.30 6.88
CA ALA A 28 -22.03 15.02 6.76
C ALA A 28 -21.46 14.77 5.36
N THR A 29 -21.29 15.83 4.58
CA THR A 29 -20.61 15.75 3.27
C THR A 29 -19.11 15.70 3.54
N THR A 30 -18.55 14.49 3.63
CA THR A 30 -17.09 14.30 3.72
C THR A 30 -16.45 14.77 2.41
N ALA A 31 -15.62 15.80 2.47
CA ALA A 31 -14.87 16.27 1.32
C ALA A 31 -14.00 15.14 0.73
N ALA A 32 -13.91 15.07 -0.60
CA ALA A 32 -13.06 14.09 -1.27
C ALA A 32 -11.60 14.27 -0.82
N PRO A 33 -10.87 13.18 -0.53
CA PRO A 33 -9.49 13.28 -0.08
C PRO A 33 -8.61 13.86 -1.19
N THR A 34 -7.79 14.85 -0.86
CA THR A 34 -6.75 15.37 -1.75
C THR A 34 -5.67 14.31 -1.98
N LEU A 35 -5.25 14.14 -3.23
CA LEU A 35 -4.27 13.12 -3.63
C LEU A 35 -2.90 13.74 -3.94
N GLU A 36 -1.84 13.01 -3.63
CA GLU A 36 -0.45 13.36 -3.97
C GLU A 36 0.27 12.19 -4.64
N LEU A 37 1.30 12.49 -5.44
CA LEU A 37 2.00 11.52 -6.27
C LEU A 37 3.43 11.24 -5.76
N ALA A 38 3.77 9.96 -5.62
CA ALA A 38 5.15 9.51 -5.56
C ALA A 38 5.56 8.93 -6.93
N ARG A 39 6.68 9.40 -7.48
CA ARG A 39 7.22 8.97 -8.78
C ARG A 39 8.22 7.84 -8.57
N VAL A 40 7.95 6.71 -9.18
CA VAL A 40 8.79 5.52 -9.09
C VAL A 40 9.31 5.15 -10.46
N TYR A 41 10.57 4.72 -10.48
CA TYR A 41 11.28 4.31 -11.67
C TYR A 41 11.92 2.96 -11.39
N PHE A 42 11.80 2.03 -12.34
CA PHE A 42 12.51 0.76 -12.28
C PHE A 42 12.70 0.20 -13.69
N LYS A 43 13.80 -0.50 -13.87
CA LYS A 43 14.19 -1.16 -15.12
C LYS A 43 13.71 -2.62 -15.12
N SER A 44 13.13 -3.05 -16.22
CA SER A 44 12.82 -4.44 -16.53
C SER A 44 13.84 -4.92 -17.56
N VAL A 45 14.82 -5.73 -17.12
CA VAL A 45 15.97 -6.18 -17.93
C VAL A 45 15.61 -7.26 -18.93
N GLN A 46 14.59 -8.08 -18.66
CA GLN A 46 14.16 -9.16 -19.55
C GLN A 46 13.21 -8.67 -20.64
N SER A 47 12.66 -7.46 -20.49
CA SER A 47 11.81 -6.85 -21.50
C SER A 47 12.62 -6.19 -22.62
N THR A 48 12.26 -6.45 -23.87
CA THR A 48 12.79 -5.76 -25.04
C THR A 48 12.05 -4.45 -25.28
N PHE A 49 12.78 -3.36 -25.45
CA PHE A 49 12.19 -2.07 -25.79
C PHE A 49 11.86 -1.99 -27.28
N THR A 50 10.65 -1.54 -27.61
CA THR A 50 10.21 -1.27 -28.98
C THR A 50 9.74 0.18 -29.09
N ASN A 51 9.80 0.76 -30.29
CA ASN A 51 9.38 2.16 -30.50
C ASN A 51 7.88 2.38 -30.20
N ASP A 52 7.05 1.33 -30.30
CA ASP A 52 5.62 1.43 -29.95
C ASP A 52 5.41 1.81 -28.48
N LEU A 53 6.36 1.48 -27.59
CA LEU A 53 6.33 1.88 -26.18
C LEU A 53 6.57 3.38 -25.96
N LEU A 54 6.98 4.14 -26.98
CA LEU A 54 7.06 5.60 -26.90
C LEU A 54 5.70 6.28 -27.12
N ASN A 55 4.72 5.57 -27.70
CA ASN A 55 3.42 6.11 -28.03
C ASN A 55 2.37 5.65 -27.00
N PRO A 56 1.84 6.54 -26.14
CA PRO A 56 0.83 6.18 -25.13
C PRO A 56 -0.47 5.61 -25.69
N SER A 57 -0.77 5.87 -26.97
CA SER A 57 -1.96 5.34 -27.65
C SER A 57 -1.71 4.01 -28.37
N SER A 58 -0.49 3.49 -28.37
CA SER A 58 -0.20 2.21 -29.01
C SER A 58 -0.75 1.04 -28.17
N PRO A 59 -1.15 -0.07 -28.83
CA PRO A 59 -1.52 -1.29 -28.11
C PRO A 59 -0.40 -1.79 -27.19
N ALA A 60 0.87 -1.68 -27.61
CA ALA A 60 2.02 -2.11 -26.82
C ALA A 60 2.14 -1.32 -25.51
N PHE A 61 1.99 0.00 -25.57
CA PHE A 61 2.02 0.85 -24.38
C PHE A 61 0.85 0.54 -23.45
N ILE A 62 -0.37 0.51 -23.98
CA ILE A 62 -1.60 0.32 -23.19
C ILE A 62 -1.57 -1.04 -22.48
N ASN A 63 -1.23 -2.11 -23.20
CA ASN A 63 -1.18 -3.46 -22.64
C ASN A 63 -0.12 -3.58 -21.54
N ARG A 64 1.07 -3.01 -21.76
CA ARG A 64 2.13 -3.03 -20.75
C ARG A 64 1.79 -2.17 -19.54
N ALA A 65 1.22 -0.99 -19.74
CA ALA A 65 0.80 -0.11 -18.66
C ALA A 65 -0.29 -0.77 -17.79
N ALA A 66 -1.25 -1.44 -18.42
CA ALA A 66 -2.28 -2.21 -17.73
C ALA A 66 -1.68 -3.37 -16.93
N MET A 67 -0.76 -4.13 -17.53
CA MET A 67 -0.06 -5.23 -16.86
C MET A 67 0.71 -4.74 -15.61
N ILE A 68 1.51 -3.68 -15.74
CA ILE A 68 2.25 -3.11 -14.60
C ILE A 68 1.29 -2.65 -13.50
N LYS A 69 0.19 -1.99 -13.88
CA LYS A 69 -0.82 -1.54 -12.92
C LYS A 69 -1.44 -2.72 -12.15
N THR A 70 -1.84 -3.78 -12.86
CA THR A 70 -2.44 -4.98 -12.27
C THR A 70 -1.53 -5.64 -11.24
N GLU A 71 -0.22 -5.68 -11.49
CA GLU A 71 0.74 -6.27 -10.55
C GLU A 71 1.09 -5.32 -9.39
N LEU A 72 1.25 -4.02 -9.65
CA LEU A 72 1.71 -3.06 -8.64
C LEU A 72 0.61 -2.61 -7.67
N ASP A 73 -0.63 -2.42 -8.14
CA ASP A 73 -1.73 -1.97 -7.29
C ASP A 73 -1.94 -2.88 -6.05
N PRO A 74 -2.03 -4.22 -6.15
CA PRO A 74 -2.19 -5.06 -4.97
C PRO A 74 -0.96 -5.05 -4.05
N ILE A 75 0.25 -4.86 -4.58
CA ILE A 75 1.48 -4.73 -3.79
C ILE A 75 1.39 -3.47 -2.91
N PHE A 76 1.11 -2.32 -3.52
CA PHE A 76 1.05 -1.04 -2.81
C PHE A 76 -0.19 -0.92 -1.94
N GLN A 77 -1.32 -1.50 -2.33
CA GLN A 77 -2.51 -1.58 -1.48
C GLN A 77 -2.24 -2.39 -0.21
N ARG A 78 -1.47 -3.48 -0.29
CA ARG A 78 -1.10 -4.27 0.89
C ARG A 78 -0.05 -3.59 1.76
N ALA A 79 0.91 -2.90 1.15
CA ALA A 79 1.93 -2.14 1.88
C ALA A 79 1.37 -0.88 2.56
N PHE A 80 0.39 -0.22 1.93
CA PHE A 80 -0.14 1.08 2.33
C PHE A 80 -1.68 1.13 2.27
N PRO A 81 -2.39 0.29 3.06
CA PRO A 81 -3.83 0.06 2.89
C PRO A 81 -4.70 1.29 3.11
N CYS A 82 -4.27 2.23 3.96
CA CYS A 82 -5.04 3.43 4.29
C CYS A 82 -4.75 4.62 3.38
N SER A 83 -3.61 4.63 2.68
CA SER A 83 -3.16 5.80 1.93
C SER A 83 -3.07 5.58 0.43
N PHE A 84 -2.71 4.38 -0.05
CA PHE A 84 -2.62 4.10 -1.48
C PHE A 84 -3.98 4.19 -2.17
N LYS A 85 -3.99 4.69 -3.41
CA LYS A 85 -5.19 4.79 -4.24
C LYS A 85 -5.06 4.12 -5.59
N SER A 86 -3.95 4.29 -6.27
CA SER A 86 -3.79 3.80 -7.64
C SER A 86 -2.35 3.98 -8.13
N SER A 87 -1.88 3.12 -9.03
CA SER A 87 -0.71 3.38 -9.86
C SER A 87 -1.11 3.76 -11.28
N ARG A 88 -0.28 4.60 -11.93
CA ARG A 88 -0.40 4.96 -13.34
C ARG A 88 0.97 4.99 -14.00
N VAL A 89 1.14 4.22 -15.07
CA VAL A 89 2.34 4.33 -15.90
C VAL A 89 2.30 5.64 -16.69
N ARG A 90 3.39 6.41 -16.61
CA ARG A 90 3.57 7.70 -17.29
C ARG A 90 4.24 7.53 -18.64
N ALA A 91 5.29 6.73 -18.69
CA ALA A 91 6.14 6.59 -19.87
C ALA A 91 6.98 5.30 -19.79
N PHE A 92 7.56 4.95 -20.94
CA PHE A 92 8.65 3.98 -21.04
C PHE A 92 9.85 4.62 -21.73
N SER A 93 11.05 4.15 -21.43
CA SER A 93 12.26 4.54 -22.17
C SER A 93 13.18 3.36 -22.42
N SER A 94 14.12 3.55 -23.35
CA SER A 94 15.12 2.55 -23.75
C SER A 94 16.21 2.35 -22.69
N GLY A 95 16.96 1.25 -22.83
CA GLY A 95 17.94 0.75 -21.86
C GLY A 95 17.50 -0.52 -21.14
N SER A 96 17.02 -1.53 -21.89
CA SER A 96 15.89 -2.40 -21.50
C SER A 96 14.60 -1.57 -21.36
N VAL A 97 13.50 -2.09 -20.81
CA VAL A 97 12.30 -1.24 -20.61
C VAL A 97 12.38 -0.56 -19.24
N ILE A 98 12.65 0.74 -19.21
CA ILE A 98 12.55 1.56 -18.00
C ILE A 98 11.10 2.01 -17.85
N ASN A 99 10.49 1.73 -16.70
CA ASN A 99 9.08 1.99 -16.42
C ASN A 99 8.99 3.21 -15.50
N TYR A 100 8.25 4.22 -15.92
CA TYR A 100 8.00 5.44 -15.15
C TYR A 100 6.57 5.36 -14.60
N VAL A 101 6.41 5.28 -13.28
CA VAL A 101 5.12 5.03 -12.64
C VAL A 101 4.82 6.11 -11.60
N ASP A 102 3.62 6.66 -11.65
CA ASP A 102 3.09 7.55 -10.64
C ASP A 102 2.20 6.74 -9.68
N LEU A 103 2.55 6.75 -8.40
CA LEU A 103 1.75 6.17 -7.33
C LEU A 103 0.94 7.28 -6.64
N SER A 104 -0.37 7.16 -6.65
CA SER A 104 -1.28 8.11 -6.01
C SER A 104 -1.59 7.69 -4.57
N PHE A 105 -1.39 8.60 -3.64
CA PHE A 105 -1.69 8.44 -2.22
C PHE A 105 -2.64 9.54 -1.74
N VAL A 106 -3.32 9.31 -0.62
CA VAL A 106 -3.97 10.39 0.15
C VAL A 106 -2.88 11.32 0.67
N SER A 107 -2.98 12.61 0.35
CA SER A 107 -1.97 13.65 0.66
C SER A 107 -1.54 13.70 2.13
N THR A 108 -2.43 13.40 3.07
CA THR A 108 -2.12 13.41 4.50
C THR A 108 -1.30 12.21 4.98
N LEU A 109 -1.11 11.19 4.15
CA LEU A 109 -0.54 9.89 4.54
C LEU A 109 0.44 9.34 3.48
N ILE A 110 1.24 10.21 2.87
CA ILE A 110 2.21 9.80 1.85
C ILE A 110 3.35 9.04 2.52
N PRO A 111 3.63 7.79 2.11
CA PRO A 111 4.75 7.03 2.67
C PRO A 111 6.10 7.63 2.26
N ASP A 112 7.10 7.44 3.11
CA ASP A 112 8.46 7.86 2.80
C ASP A 112 9.04 7.06 1.63
N HIS A 113 9.96 7.68 0.87
CA HIS A 113 10.61 7.07 -0.29
C HIS A 113 11.30 5.73 0.04
N VAL A 114 11.84 5.56 1.25
CA VAL A 114 12.44 4.29 1.71
C VAL A 114 11.38 3.20 1.81
N GLN A 115 10.19 3.52 2.33
CA GLN A 115 9.09 2.55 2.48
C GLN A 115 8.56 2.12 1.10
N ILE A 116 8.38 3.07 0.18
CA ILE A 116 7.94 2.80 -1.19
C ILE A 116 8.98 1.93 -1.91
N GLY A 117 10.26 2.28 -1.80
CA GLY A 117 11.36 1.51 -2.37
C GLY A 117 11.44 0.09 -1.80
N TYR A 118 11.21 -0.07 -0.50
CA TYR A 118 11.18 -1.38 0.16
C TYR A 118 9.99 -2.25 -0.29
N ALA A 119 8.79 -1.68 -0.42
CA ALA A 119 7.61 -2.39 -0.90
C ALA A 119 7.82 -2.96 -2.31
N LEU A 120 8.42 -2.16 -3.21
CA LEU A 120 8.72 -2.61 -4.57
C LEU A 120 9.83 -3.69 -4.58
N LYS A 121 10.89 -3.46 -3.81
CA LYS A 121 12.02 -4.40 -3.69
C LYS A 121 11.61 -5.76 -3.13
N SER A 122 10.82 -5.77 -2.07
CA SER A 122 10.34 -7.01 -1.42
C SER A 122 9.35 -7.80 -2.27
N SER A 123 8.76 -7.17 -3.29
CA SER A 123 7.80 -7.80 -4.19
C SER A 123 8.37 -8.10 -5.58
N ALA A 124 9.65 -7.78 -5.82
CA ALA A 124 10.29 -7.92 -7.13
C ALA A 124 10.29 -9.37 -7.68
N SER A 125 10.28 -10.37 -6.80
CA SER A 125 10.18 -11.79 -7.18
C SER A 125 8.75 -12.28 -7.46
N ASN A 126 7.75 -11.46 -7.15
CA ASN A 126 6.34 -11.86 -7.16
C ASN A 126 5.55 -11.24 -8.32
N VAL A 127 6.15 -10.30 -9.05
CA VAL A 127 5.53 -9.72 -10.25
C VAL A 127 5.65 -10.67 -11.43
N THR A 128 4.65 -10.64 -12.29
CA THR A 128 4.60 -11.44 -13.53
C THR A 128 4.44 -10.56 -14.76
N GLY A 129 4.89 -11.05 -15.92
CA GLY A 129 4.84 -10.32 -17.19
C GLY A 129 5.90 -9.22 -17.37
N PHE A 130 6.56 -8.80 -16.30
CA PHE A 130 7.77 -7.98 -16.32
C PHE A 130 8.67 -8.35 -15.13
N ASP A 131 9.89 -7.84 -15.15
CA ASP A 131 10.87 -7.99 -14.07
C ASP A 131 11.21 -6.64 -13.46
N ILE A 132 11.69 -6.65 -12.22
CA ILE A 132 12.14 -5.46 -11.51
C ILE A 132 13.60 -5.63 -11.15
N GLN A 133 14.48 -4.92 -11.84
CA GLN A 133 15.87 -4.79 -11.43
C GLN A 133 15.96 -3.94 -10.16
N VAL A 134 16.10 -4.59 -9.00
CA VAL A 134 16.08 -3.95 -7.68
C VAL A 134 17.06 -2.78 -7.55
N SER A 135 18.27 -2.90 -8.11
CA SER A 135 19.29 -1.83 -8.07
C SER A 135 18.92 -0.58 -8.87
N SER A 136 17.93 -0.66 -9.75
CA SER A 136 17.46 0.46 -10.56
C SER A 136 16.30 1.24 -9.91
N ILE A 137 15.76 0.75 -8.79
CA ILE A 137 14.61 1.37 -8.14
C ILE A 137 15.00 2.77 -7.68
N ASN A 138 14.26 3.76 -8.15
CA ASN A 138 14.39 5.15 -7.77
C ASN A 138 13.00 5.70 -7.41
N VAL A 139 12.89 6.41 -6.29
CA VAL A 139 11.66 7.03 -5.81
C VAL A 139 11.92 8.52 -5.64
N ASN A 140 11.20 9.35 -6.38
CA ASN A 140 11.33 10.81 -6.39
C ASN A 140 12.76 11.32 -6.63
N GLY A 141 13.58 10.60 -7.40
CA GLY A 141 14.98 10.95 -7.66
C GLY A 141 15.98 10.29 -6.68
N ILE A 142 15.51 9.63 -5.62
CA ILE A 142 16.36 8.97 -4.64
C ILE A 142 16.44 7.48 -4.96
N TYR A 143 17.65 6.97 -5.15
CA TYR A 143 17.87 5.54 -5.37
C TYR A 143 17.57 4.76 -4.10
N SER A 144 16.88 3.64 -4.24
CA SER A 144 16.69 2.66 -3.17
C SER A 144 18.01 1.90 -2.97
N SER A 145 19.03 2.58 -2.42
CA SER A 145 20.32 1.99 -2.06
C SER A 145 20.12 1.07 -0.86
N GLY A 146 19.71 -0.15 -1.18
CA GLY A 146 19.16 -1.10 -0.25
C GLY A 146 20.07 -1.43 0.92
N ILE A 147 19.59 -1.16 2.13
CA ILE A 147 19.94 -1.99 3.28
C ILE A 147 18.90 -3.12 3.30
N CYS A 148 19.19 -4.23 2.60
CA CYS A 148 18.63 -5.50 3.04
C CYS A 148 19.31 -5.82 4.38
N HIS A 149 18.68 -5.52 5.51
CA HIS A 149 19.03 -6.28 6.70
C HIS A 149 18.40 -7.66 6.52
N ASN A 150 19.12 -8.55 5.82
CA ASN A 150 19.04 -9.94 6.23
C ASN A 150 19.59 -9.92 7.64
N ILE A 151 18.73 -10.10 8.64
CA ILE A 151 19.19 -10.42 10.00
C ILE A 151 19.94 -11.73 9.81
N SER A 152 21.25 -11.61 9.60
CA SER A 152 22.06 -12.77 9.28
C SER A 152 21.96 -13.69 10.48
N LEU A 153 21.72 -14.97 10.24
CA LEU A 153 21.77 -16.00 11.27
C LEU A 153 23.13 -15.95 12.01
N ILE A 154 24.16 -15.40 11.35
CA ILE A 154 25.48 -15.07 11.90
C ILE A 154 25.39 -13.96 12.96
N THR A 155 24.63 -12.89 12.74
CA THR A 155 24.46 -11.84 13.76
C THR A 155 23.72 -12.38 14.98
N ALA A 156 22.69 -13.21 14.77
CA ALA A 156 21.98 -13.87 15.85
C ALA A 156 22.89 -14.83 16.62
N SER A 157 23.69 -15.66 15.93
CA SER A 157 24.62 -16.59 16.58
C SER A 157 25.73 -15.86 17.33
N CYS A 158 26.25 -14.75 16.79
CA CYS A 158 27.22 -13.90 17.49
C CYS A 158 26.66 -13.33 18.79
N LEU A 159 25.42 -12.82 18.79
CA LEU A 159 24.80 -12.25 20.00
C LEU A 159 24.49 -13.33 21.06
N VAL A 160 24.10 -14.53 20.63
CA VAL A 160 23.90 -15.69 21.52
C VAL A 160 25.23 -16.17 22.11
N LEU A 161 26.29 -16.27 21.30
CA LEU A 161 27.64 -16.62 21.75
C LEU A 161 28.21 -15.57 22.71
N LEU A 162 28.01 -14.29 22.44
CA LEU A 162 28.40 -13.20 23.33
C LEU A 162 27.66 -13.31 24.67
N SER A 163 26.36 -13.54 24.65
CA SER A 163 25.56 -13.73 25.86
C SER A 163 26.06 -14.92 26.70
N TRP A 164 26.47 -16.01 26.04
CA TRP A 164 27.06 -17.16 26.71
C TRP A 164 28.46 -16.86 27.27
N LEU A 165 29.32 -16.18 26.51
CA LEU A 165 30.68 -15.82 26.95
C LEU A 165 30.67 -14.87 28.15
N LEU A 166 29.75 -13.91 28.17
CA LEU A 166 29.57 -13.02 29.33
C LEU A 166 29.03 -13.78 30.55
N SER A 167 28.17 -14.78 30.35
CA SER A 167 27.64 -15.61 31.43
C SER A 167 28.67 -16.53 32.07
N SER A 168 29.79 -16.84 31.42
CA SER A 168 30.83 -17.74 31.96
C SER A 168 31.94 -17.00 32.71
N GLN A 169 31.88 -15.66 32.77
CA GLN A 169 32.84 -14.79 33.46
C GLN A 169 32.27 -14.21 34.78
N GLN A 170 31.07 -14.65 35.20
CA GLN A 170 30.48 -14.37 36.52
C GLN A 170 30.47 -15.66 37.35
#